data_AF-A0AB73T5K2-F1
#
_entry.id   AF-A0AB73T5K2-F1
#
_cell.length_a   1.000
_cell.length_b   1.000
_cell.length_c   1.000
_cell.angle_alpha   90.00
_cell.angle_beta   90.00
_cell.angle_gamma   90.00
#
_symmetry.space_group_name_H-M   'P 1'
#
loop_
_entity.id
_entity.type
_entity.pdbx_description
1 polymer ?
#
loop_
_entity_poly.entity_id
_entity_poly.type
_entity_poly.pdbx_seq_one_letter_code
_entity_poly.pdbx_strand_id
1 'polypeptide(L)'
;MEKEKISELLKQVRKNEKNNVQNEGVKIAVLGSCSIQYFVKILRYYLNQNGVQCNIYEGEYSGINMDVFDPNSSLYEFNPEYVIMLPFYSDVKECPPLLSEGNKIIEYLDDVKKYYEQLWSQINGRLEAKILQANFVLPPVRVLGNLEYQKEYGRNEFLYSVNRELLKVAPSTVTIVDVDALSNNVGKYNWFDYKAYFLNKAAVRLDYMPEYVMCFVHEILALRGNIRKCLVLDLDNTLWGGVVGDEGWEGIQIDSNNAVGEAYRYFQQYCLELKQRGIILAVCSKNDEATAKEPFEKNENMILKLDDISCFIANWENKADNIRRIAQELNIGTDSLVFFDDNPAERQIVREFVPEVHVIDVPQDPALYVLQMEKEQPFEWTQITKEDLERTNSYIENQKRQKMQESFVDYNEYLKALEMKGHIGKIENVDIPRFSQLINKSNQFNLRTIRYQEANIIEMVANPDYRCLYCKLSDKYSNYGIISCVILHKEGSSCFIDTWVMSCRVLKRGVEDLMFNAITDNAKAWGCSSIRAEYLPTKKNKMVESFYEGFEFELTSAKNGTKEYILNDLNNVVDCYIEEE
;
A
#
# COMPACT_ATOMS: atom_id res chain seq x y z
N MET A 1 14.00 9.11 -16.94
CA MET A 1 15.20 8.39 -16.48
C MET A 1 16.19 8.20 -17.62
N GLU A 2 17.31 8.92 -17.56
CA GLU A 2 18.54 8.37 -18.14
C GLU A 2 18.73 6.97 -17.56
N LYS A 3 19.02 5.98 -18.40
CA LYS A 3 19.44 4.67 -17.93
C LYS A 3 20.54 4.91 -16.91
N GLU A 4 20.29 4.74 -15.60
CA GLU A 4 21.34 4.24 -14.74
C GLU A 4 21.87 3.05 -15.51
N LYS A 5 23.08 3.16 -16.06
CA LYS A 5 23.62 2.07 -16.85
C LYS A 5 23.52 0.89 -15.91
N ILE A 6 22.82 -0.18 -16.30
CA ILE A 6 22.64 -1.38 -15.49
C ILE A 6 23.95 -1.83 -14.79
N SER A 7 25.10 -1.52 -15.40
CA SER A 7 26.44 -1.67 -14.82
C SER A 7 26.69 -0.89 -13.52
N GLU A 8 26.19 0.33 -13.35
CA GLU A 8 26.26 1.14 -12.14
C GLU A 8 25.37 0.59 -11.03
N LEU A 9 24.10 0.29 -11.33
CA LEU A 9 23.21 -0.39 -10.39
C LEU A 9 23.83 -1.71 -9.91
N LEU A 10 24.34 -2.54 -10.81
CA LEU A 10 24.99 -3.80 -10.44
C LEU A 10 26.26 -3.60 -9.58
N LYS A 11 26.96 -2.46 -9.69
CA LYS A 11 28.05 -2.11 -8.76
C LYS A 11 27.50 -1.78 -7.37
N GLN A 12 26.42 -1.02 -7.28
CA GLN A 12 25.76 -0.67 -6.02
C GLN A 12 25.21 -1.93 -5.33
N VAL A 13 24.54 -2.80 -6.08
CA VAL A 13 24.04 -4.12 -5.63
C VAL A 13 25.17 -4.96 -5.02
N ARG A 14 26.30 -5.11 -5.74
CA ARG A 14 27.47 -5.86 -5.23
C ARG A 14 28.09 -5.24 -3.97
N LYS A 15 28.04 -3.92 -3.84
CA LYS A 15 28.52 -3.22 -2.64
C LYS A 15 27.58 -3.50 -1.45
N ASN A 16 26.27 -3.51 -1.68
CA ASN A 16 25.27 -3.84 -0.66
C ASN A 16 25.42 -5.29 -0.18
N GLU A 17 25.62 -6.25 -1.08
CA GLU A 17 25.84 -7.67 -0.74
C GLU A 17 27.02 -7.88 0.23
N LYS A 18 28.11 -7.11 0.09
CA LYS A 18 29.28 -7.21 0.99
C LYS A 18 29.01 -6.71 2.40
N ASN A 19 28.01 -5.84 2.56
CA ASN A 19 27.70 -5.19 3.83
C ASN A 19 26.53 -5.86 4.58
N ASN A 20 25.65 -6.59 3.88
CA ASN A 20 24.40 -7.14 4.43
C ASN A 20 24.26 -8.65 4.17
N VAL A 21 25.01 -9.45 4.93
CA VAL A 21 24.69 -10.87 5.15
C VAL A 21 24.14 -10.99 6.57
N GLN A 22 22.89 -10.61 6.78
CA GLN A 22 22.17 -10.86 8.03
C GLN A 22 21.03 -11.84 7.75
N ASN A 23 20.92 -12.86 8.60
CA ASN A 23 19.87 -13.90 8.54
C ASN A 23 18.53 -13.43 9.14
N GLU A 24 18.45 -12.18 9.56
CA GLU A 24 17.30 -11.58 10.24
C GLU A 24 16.58 -10.61 9.29
N GLY A 25 15.25 -10.63 9.29
CA GLY A 25 14.42 -9.80 8.43
C GLY A 25 13.29 -10.59 7.77
N VAL A 26 12.61 -9.93 6.84
CA VAL A 26 11.47 -10.49 6.10
C VAL A 26 11.90 -11.71 5.30
N LYS A 27 11.24 -12.85 5.51
CA LYS A 27 11.56 -14.07 4.77
C LYS A 27 10.81 -14.11 3.45
N ILE A 28 11.55 -14.11 2.34
CA ILE A 28 10.99 -14.12 0.99
C ILE A 28 11.55 -15.33 0.24
N ALA A 29 10.70 -16.15 -0.36
CA ALA A 29 11.12 -17.17 -1.30
C ALA A 29 10.92 -16.67 -2.74
N VAL A 30 11.91 -16.87 -3.61
CA VAL A 30 11.79 -16.58 -5.04
C VAL A 30 11.93 -17.88 -5.82
N LEU A 31 10.85 -18.27 -6.51
CA LEU A 31 10.78 -19.48 -7.31
C LEU A 31 10.61 -19.08 -8.78
N GLY A 32 11.42 -19.64 -9.68
CA GLY A 32 11.35 -19.27 -11.09
C GLY A 32 11.61 -20.42 -12.05
N SER A 33 10.97 -20.34 -13.21
CA SER A 33 11.20 -21.28 -14.32
C SER A 33 12.46 -20.95 -15.11
N CYS A 34 12.91 -19.70 -15.00
CA CYS A 34 14.12 -19.15 -15.60
C CYS A 34 15.17 -18.82 -14.53
N SER A 35 16.35 -18.36 -14.94
CA SER A 35 17.40 -17.91 -14.03
C SER A 35 16.96 -16.69 -13.21
N ILE A 36 16.98 -16.81 -11.88
CA ILE A 36 16.47 -15.80 -10.93
C ILE A 36 17.58 -15.03 -10.18
N GLN A 37 18.86 -15.33 -10.39
CA GLN A 37 19.93 -14.81 -9.55
C GLN A 37 20.04 -13.27 -9.61
N TYR A 38 19.87 -12.67 -10.79
CA TYR A 38 19.86 -11.20 -10.91
C TYR A 38 18.61 -10.58 -10.28
N PHE A 39 17.46 -11.25 -10.41
CA PHE A 39 16.22 -10.81 -9.80
C PHE A 39 16.37 -10.73 -8.28
N VAL A 40 16.87 -11.80 -7.64
CA VAL A 40 17.06 -11.87 -6.18
C VAL A 40 18.02 -10.79 -5.68
N LYS A 41 19.14 -10.58 -6.38
CA LYS A 41 20.13 -9.57 -6.01
C LYS A 41 19.58 -8.15 -6.04
N ILE A 42 18.83 -7.83 -7.09
CA ILE A 42 18.20 -6.51 -7.25
C ILE A 42 17.03 -6.36 -6.28
N LEU A 43 16.25 -7.42 -6.02
CA LEU A 43 15.15 -7.41 -5.05
C LEU A 43 15.67 -7.06 -3.66
N ARG A 44 16.73 -7.75 -3.22
CA ARG A 44 17.39 -7.46 -1.93
C ARG A 44 17.86 -6.02 -1.86
N TYR A 45 18.45 -5.52 -2.94
CA TYR A 45 18.95 -4.16 -3.00
C TYR A 45 17.82 -3.13 -2.82
N TYR A 46 16.74 -3.24 -3.59
CA TYR A 46 15.63 -2.28 -3.53
C TYR A 46 14.81 -2.37 -2.24
N LEU A 47 14.58 -3.57 -1.70
CA LEU A 47 13.94 -3.72 -0.39
C LEU A 47 14.77 -3.03 0.70
N ASN A 48 16.09 -3.22 0.71
CA ASN A 48 16.98 -2.55 1.66
C ASN A 48 16.98 -1.03 1.52
N GLN A 49 16.94 -0.49 0.29
CA GLN A 49 16.82 0.96 0.06
C GLN A 49 15.52 1.52 0.63
N ASN A 50 14.45 0.72 0.63
CA ASN A 50 13.15 1.05 1.21
C ASN A 50 13.02 0.67 2.70
N GLY A 51 14.14 0.40 3.38
CA GLY A 51 14.18 0.09 4.82
C GLY A 51 13.63 -1.29 5.19
N VAL A 52 13.45 -2.19 4.22
CA VAL A 52 13.00 -3.57 4.44
C VAL A 52 14.22 -4.50 4.38
N GLN A 53 14.69 -4.91 5.55
CA GLN A 53 15.67 -5.99 5.66
C GLN A 53 15.00 -7.32 5.32
N CYS A 54 15.65 -8.13 4.48
CA CYS A 54 15.09 -9.40 4.02
C CYS A 54 16.13 -10.52 4.00
N ASN A 55 15.65 -11.73 4.31
CA ASN A 55 16.34 -12.99 4.04
C ASN A 55 15.63 -13.65 2.84
N ILE A 56 16.36 -14.01 1.79
CA ILE A 56 15.78 -14.51 0.54
C ILE A 56 16.22 -15.94 0.28
N TYR A 57 15.24 -16.86 0.21
CA TYR A 57 15.41 -18.20 -0.33
C TYR A 57 15.41 -18.14 -1.87
N GLU A 58 16.48 -18.64 -2.47
CA GLU A 58 16.60 -18.77 -3.93
C GLU A 58 16.20 -20.20 -4.32
N GLY A 59 15.05 -20.34 -4.97
CA GLY A 59 14.59 -21.63 -5.49
C GLY A 59 15.50 -22.18 -6.58
N GLU A 60 15.45 -23.49 -6.79
CA GLU A 60 16.28 -24.13 -7.81
C GLU A 60 15.85 -23.71 -9.23
N TYR A 61 16.76 -23.86 -10.20
CA TYR A 61 16.42 -23.57 -11.60
C TYR A 61 15.32 -24.51 -12.10
N SER A 62 14.27 -23.96 -12.73
CA SER A 62 13.06 -24.71 -13.08
C SER A 62 12.37 -25.34 -11.86
N GLY A 63 12.62 -24.77 -10.68
CA GLY A 63 12.36 -25.37 -9.38
C GLY A 63 10.96 -25.15 -8.84
N ILE A 64 10.09 -24.33 -9.47
CA ILE A 64 8.73 -24.06 -8.96
C ILE A 64 8.02 -25.38 -8.55
N ASN A 65 8.06 -26.39 -9.42
CA ASN A 65 7.48 -27.70 -9.11
C ASN A 65 8.22 -28.47 -8.03
N MET A 66 9.56 -28.49 -8.10
CA MET A 66 10.37 -29.29 -7.18
C MET A 66 10.27 -28.75 -5.76
N ASP A 67 10.38 -27.43 -5.60
CA ASP A 67 10.28 -26.74 -4.32
C ASP A 67 8.87 -26.86 -3.71
N VAL A 68 7.81 -26.78 -4.53
CA VAL A 68 6.44 -26.76 -4.00
C VAL A 68 5.89 -28.17 -3.74
N PHE A 69 6.13 -29.14 -4.62
CA PHE A 69 5.52 -30.46 -4.47
C PHE A 69 6.29 -31.42 -3.56
N ASP A 70 7.57 -31.16 -3.24
CA ASP A 70 8.28 -31.92 -2.21
C ASP A 70 7.95 -31.39 -0.81
N PRO A 71 7.24 -32.16 0.05
CA PRO A 71 6.92 -31.76 1.41
C PRO A 71 8.11 -31.41 2.31
N ASN A 72 9.30 -31.91 1.96
CA ASN A 72 10.53 -31.74 2.74
C ASN A 72 11.50 -30.76 2.07
N SER A 73 11.05 -29.99 1.07
CA SER A 73 11.90 -29.01 0.40
C SER A 73 12.36 -27.92 1.37
N SER A 74 13.51 -27.33 1.05
CA SER A 74 14.06 -26.20 1.82
C SER A 74 13.15 -24.98 1.81
N LEU A 75 12.20 -24.86 0.87
CA LEU A 75 11.15 -23.84 0.87
C LEU A 75 10.31 -23.89 2.16
N TYR A 76 9.86 -25.08 2.54
CA TYR A 76 8.99 -25.24 3.71
C TYR A 76 9.75 -25.11 5.02
N GLU A 77 10.99 -25.61 5.07
CA GLU A 77 11.89 -25.38 6.22
C GLU A 77 12.20 -23.89 6.41
N PHE A 78 12.37 -23.16 5.30
CA PHE A 78 12.65 -21.72 5.34
C PHE A 78 11.48 -20.92 5.96
N ASN A 79 10.24 -21.38 5.77
CA ASN A 79 9.01 -20.76 6.26
C ASN A 79 8.88 -19.26 5.88
N PRO A 80 8.74 -18.94 4.58
CA PRO A 80 8.67 -17.56 4.10
C PRO A 80 7.36 -16.85 4.44
N GLU A 81 7.42 -15.53 4.61
CA GLU A 81 6.24 -14.64 4.68
C GLU A 81 5.68 -14.33 3.28
N TYR A 82 6.56 -14.31 2.26
CA TYR A 82 6.20 -14.04 0.87
C TYR A 82 6.83 -15.08 -0.06
N VAL A 83 6.05 -15.60 -1.01
CA VAL A 83 6.52 -16.47 -2.09
C VAL A 83 6.33 -15.74 -3.42
N ILE A 84 7.42 -15.37 -4.07
CA ILE A 84 7.42 -14.81 -5.41
C ILE A 84 7.52 -15.96 -6.42
N MET A 85 6.54 -16.07 -7.32
CA MET A 85 6.53 -17.05 -8.41
C MET A 85 6.74 -16.35 -9.75
N LEU A 86 7.80 -16.76 -10.47
CA LEU A 86 8.20 -16.18 -11.76
C LEU A 86 8.08 -17.23 -12.87
N PRO A 87 6.84 -17.58 -13.29
CA PRO A 87 6.64 -18.48 -14.41
C PRO A 87 7.12 -17.86 -15.72
N PHE A 88 7.37 -18.71 -16.71
CA PHE A 88 7.73 -18.30 -18.06
C PHE A 88 6.75 -18.91 -19.06
N TYR A 89 6.50 -18.25 -20.19
CA TYR A 89 5.45 -18.72 -21.13
C TYR A 89 5.70 -20.14 -21.68
N SER A 90 6.92 -20.69 -21.57
CA SER A 90 7.21 -22.08 -21.93
C SER A 90 6.74 -23.12 -20.92
N ASP A 91 6.32 -22.69 -19.73
CA ASP A 91 5.75 -23.59 -18.71
C ASP A 91 4.38 -24.11 -19.16
N VAL A 92 3.69 -23.34 -20.01
CA VAL A 92 2.55 -23.80 -20.79
C VAL A 92 3.07 -24.69 -21.92
N LYS A 93 3.22 -25.98 -21.62
CA LYS A 93 3.85 -26.98 -22.51
C LYS A 93 3.02 -27.29 -23.75
N GLU A 94 1.71 -27.34 -23.59
CA GLU A 94 0.77 -27.65 -24.66
C GLU A 94 -0.17 -26.48 -24.92
N CYS A 95 -0.50 -26.27 -26.19
CA CYS A 95 -1.51 -25.31 -26.62
C CYS A 95 -2.53 -26.04 -27.49
N PRO A 96 -3.77 -25.55 -27.58
CA PRO A 96 -4.79 -26.14 -28.43
C PRO A 96 -4.31 -26.24 -29.88
N PRO A 97 -4.48 -27.40 -30.55
CA PRO A 97 -4.21 -27.53 -31.98
C PRO A 97 -5.01 -26.52 -32.83
N LEU A 98 -4.52 -26.21 -34.03
CA LEU A 98 -5.27 -25.38 -34.98
C LEU A 98 -6.67 -25.96 -35.24
N LEU A 99 -7.66 -25.08 -35.34
CA LEU A 99 -9.07 -25.42 -35.53
C LEU A 99 -9.71 -26.15 -34.34
N SER A 100 -9.08 -26.16 -33.16
CA SER A 100 -9.73 -26.63 -31.94
C SER A 100 -11.02 -25.85 -31.68
N GLU A 101 -12.09 -26.59 -31.35
CA GLU A 101 -13.36 -26.02 -30.93
C GLU A 101 -13.31 -25.56 -29.47
N GLY A 102 -14.23 -24.67 -29.06
CA GLY A 102 -14.23 -24.05 -27.74
C GLY A 102 -14.14 -25.04 -26.57
N ASN A 103 -14.87 -26.16 -26.61
CA ASN A 103 -14.80 -27.19 -25.56
C ASN A 103 -13.38 -27.75 -25.39
N LYS A 104 -12.67 -27.99 -26.50
CA LYS A 104 -11.30 -28.51 -26.44
C LYS A 104 -10.33 -27.46 -25.89
N ILE A 105 -10.52 -26.20 -26.25
CA ILE A 105 -9.72 -25.08 -25.73
C ILE A 105 -9.91 -24.94 -24.21
N ILE A 106 -11.14 -25.08 -23.73
CA ILE A 106 -11.46 -25.06 -22.29
C ILE A 106 -10.73 -26.20 -21.55
N GLU A 107 -10.66 -27.41 -22.12
CA GLU A 107 -9.88 -28.51 -21.51
C GLU A 107 -8.41 -28.13 -21.31
N TYR A 108 -7.76 -27.53 -22.32
CA TYR A 108 -6.37 -27.07 -22.20
C TYR A 108 -6.22 -25.95 -21.16
N LEU A 109 -7.17 -25.00 -21.10
CA LEU A 109 -7.17 -23.95 -20.07
C LEU A 109 -7.33 -24.56 -18.67
N ASP A 110 -8.23 -25.52 -18.52
CA ASP A 110 -8.49 -26.21 -17.26
C ASP A 110 -7.26 -26.98 -16.75
N ASP A 111 -6.48 -27.58 -17.63
CA ASP A 111 -5.26 -28.29 -17.25
C ASP A 111 -4.19 -27.33 -16.71
N VAL A 112 -3.97 -26.20 -17.38
CA VAL A 112 -3.05 -25.15 -16.90
C VAL A 112 -3.56 -24.56 -15.58
N LYS A 113 -4.86 -24.27 -15.49
CA LYS A 113 -5.50 -23.74 -14.28
C LYS A 113 -5.33 -24.68 -13.08
N LYS A 114 -5.70 -25.96 -13.23
CA LYS A 114 -5.59 -26.96 -12.16
C LYS A 114 -4.17 -27.09 -11.64
N TYR A 115 -3.18 -27.00 -12.53
CA TYR A 115 -1.78 -27.03 -12.14
C TYR A 115 -1.41 -25.86 -11.21
N TYR A 116 -1.80 -24.63 -11.53
CA TYR A 116 -1.53 -23.47 -10.66
C TYR A 116 -2.38 -23.48 -9.38
N GLU A 117 -3.65 -23.90 -9.44
CA GLU A 117 -4.49 -24.09 -8.25
C GLU A 117 -3.85 -25.09 -7.27
N GLN A 118 -3.26 -26.18 -7.79
CA GLN A 118 -2.53 -27.14 -6.98
C GLN A 118 -1.28 -26.53 -6.34
N LEU A 119 -0.48 -25.75 -7.08
CA LEU A 119 0.69 -25.06 -6.52
C LEU A 119 0.28 -24.12 -5.38
N TRP A 120 -0.72 -23.28 -5.60
CA TRP A 120 -1.20 -22.35 -4.57
C TRP A 120 -1.77 -23.10 -3.36
N SER A 121 -2.53 -24.17 -3.59
CA SER A 121 -3.09 -25.00 -2.51
C SER A 121 -2.00 -25.67 -1.67
N GLN A 122 -0.94 -26.19 -2.29
CA GLN A 122 0.19 -26.80 -1.56
C GLN A 122 0.95 -25.78 -0.71
N ILE A 123 1.24 -24.59 -1.27
CA ILE A 123 1.90 -23.52 -0.53
C ILE A 123 1.02 -23.07 0.64
N ASN A 124 -0.23 -22.70 0.38
CA ASN A 124 -1.15 -22.18 1.40
C ASN A 124 -1.54 -23.24 2.45
N GLY A 125 -1.49 -24.53 2.12
CA GLY A 125 -1.76 -25.61 3.05
C GLY A 125 -0.63 -25.87 4.06
N ARG A 126 0.54 -25.28 3.85
CA ARG A 126 1.75 -25.51 4.66
C ARG A 126 2.36 -24.22 5.21
N LEU A 127 2.11 -23.08 4.56
CA LEU A 127 2.67 -21.78 4.86
C LEU A 127 1.54 -20.76 4.95
N GLU A 128 1.67 -19.79 5.86
CA GLU A 128 0.79 -18.60 5.92
C GLU A 128 1.26 -17.48 4.97
N ALA A 129 2.05 -17.84 3.94
CA ALA A 129 2.71 -16.90 3.06
C ALA A 129 1.74 -16.21 2.09
N LYS A 130 2.02 -14.95 1.74
CA LYS A 130 1.42 -14.30 0.57
C LYS A 130 2.16 -14.70 -0.70
N ILE A 131 1.43 -15.05 -1.74
CA ILE A 131 2.00 -15.45 -3.03
C ILE A 131 1.92 -14.27 -3.99
N LEU A 132 3.06 -13.85 -4.54
CA LEU A 132 3.15 -12.84 -5.59
C LEU A 132 3.56 -13.53 -6.89
N GLN A 133 2.61 -13.76 -7.79
CA GLN A 133 2.87 -14.51 -9.02
C GLN A 133 2.89 -13.58 -10.23
N ALA A 134 3.98 -13.58 -11.00
CA ALA A 134 3.98 -12.94 -12.32
C ALA A 134 2.92 -13.57 -13.22
N ASN A 135 2.17 -12.76 -13.96
CA ASN A 135 1.45 -13.28 -15.12
C ASN A 135 2.42 -13.70 -16.24
N PHE A 136 1.92 -14.42 -17.23
CA PHE A 136 2.72 -14.81 -18.38
C PHE A 136 2.94 -13.62 -19.30
N VAL A 137 4.21 -13.28 -19.53
CA VAL A 137 4.58 -12.36 -20.60
C VAL A 137 4.41 -13.03 -21.96
N LEU A 138 3.51 -12.51 -22.79
CA LEU A 138 3.27 -13.04 -24.14
C LEU A 138 4.51 -12.86 -25.03
N PRO A 139 4.98 -13.91 -25.73
CA PRO A 139 6.13 -13.80 -26.61
C PRO A 139 5.80 -12.98 -27.89
N PRO A 140 6.78 -12.27 -28.48
CA PRO A 140 6.60 -11.51 -29.72
C PRO A 140 6.39 -12.39 -30.97
N VAL A 141 6.62 -13.70 -30.86
CA VAL A 141 6.52 -14.64 -31.99
C VAL A 141 5.07 -15.01 -32.23
N ARG A 142 4.55 -14.65 -33.40
CA ARG A 142 3.16 -14.90 -33.83
C ARG A 142 3.10 -15.73 -35.10
N VAL A 143 2.73 -17.00 -34.98
CA VAL A 143 2.72 -17.93 -36.13
C VAL A 143 1.55 -17.66 -37.08
N LEU A 144 0.41 -17.22 -36.54
CA LEU A 144 -0.80 -16.92 -37.32
C LEU A 144 -0.91 -15.44 -37.72
N GLY A 145 0.08 -14.61 -37.40
CA GLY A 145 0.02 -13.17 -37.62
C GLY A 145 -1.24 -12.57 -36.98
N ASN A 146 -1.93 -11.68 -37.70
CA ASN A 146 -3.14 -11.01 -37.21
C ASN A 146 -4.29 -11.97 -36.87
N LEU A 147 -4.36 -13.14 -37.52
CA LEU A 147 -5.39 -14.14 -37.24
C LEU A 147 -5.29 -14.68 -35.80
N GLU A 148 -4.10 -14.63 -35.20
CA GLU A 148 -3.87 -15.14 -33.84
C GLU A 148 -4.78 -14.49 -32.79
N TYR A 149 -5.09 -13.20 -32.91
CA TYR A 149 -5.97 -12.49 -31.99
C TYR A 149 -7.46 -12.84 -32.18
N GLN A 150 -7.82 -13.42 -33.34
CA GLN A 150 -9.21 -13.75 -33.69
C GLN A 150 -9.54 -15.21 -33.40
N LYS A 151 -8.58 -16.01 -32.94
CA LYS A 151 -8.70 -17.46 -32.79
C LYS A 151 -8.14 -17.87 -31.44
N GLU A 152 -9.02 -18.38 -30.59
CA GLU A 152 -8.69 -18.83 -29.23
C GLU A 152 -7.62 -19.94 -29.18
N TYR A 153 -7.49 -20.75 -30.24
CA TYR A 153 -6.42 -21.75 -30.38
C TYR A 153 -5.05 -21.14 -30.77
N GLY A 154 -5.01 -19.85 -31.10
CA GLY A 154 -3.78 -19.12 -31.34
C GLY A 154 -2.94 -19.08 -30.06
N ARG A 155 -1.62 -19.26 -30.17
CA ARG A 155 -0.76 -19.42 -28.99
C ARG A 155 -0.82 -18.22 -28.06
N ASN A 156 -0.70 -17.01 -28.61
CA ASN A 156 -0.72 -15.80 -27.79
C ASN A 156 -2.11 -15.53 -27.21
N GLU A 157 -3.19 -15.82 -27.95
CA GLU A 157 -4.56 -15.69 -27.45
C GLU A 157 -4.87 -16.70 -26.35
N PHE A 158 -4.35 -17.93 -26.48
CA PHE A 158 -4.43 -18.93 -25.44
C PHE A 158 -3.68 -18.50 -24.18
N LEU A 159 -2.44 -17.99 -24.29
CA LEU A 159 -1.69 -17.45 -23.15
C LEU A 159 -2.39 -16.26 -22.49
N TYR A 160 -3.01 -15.39 -23.30
CA TYR A 160 -3.84 -14.30 -22.80
C TYR A 160 -5.04 -14.81 -21.99
N SER A 161 -5.71 -15.84 -22.51
CA SER A 161 -6.81 -16.53 -21.84
C SER A 161 -6.34 -17.19 -20.54
N VAL A 162 -5.17 -17.83 -20.52
CA VAL A 162 -4.55 -18.39 -19.30
C VAL A 162 -4.36 -17.30 -18.25
N ASN A 163 -3.76 -16.15 -18.60
CA ASN A 163 -3.59 -15.02 -17.66
C ASN A 163 -4.93 -14.57 -17.07
N ARG A 164 -5.97 -14.46 -17.91
CA ARG A 164 -7.32 -14.07 -17.47
C ARG A 164 -7.95 -15.10 -16.54
N GLU A 165 -7.83 -16.39 -16.85
CA GLU A 165 -8.40 -17.45 -16.02
C GLU A 165 -7.68 -17.59 -14.68
N LEU A 166 -6.34 -17.49 -14.66
CA LEU A 166 -5.58 -17.52 -13.41
C LEU A 166 -5.96 -16.37 -12.47
N LEU A 167 -6.20 -15.17 -13.00
CA LEU A 167 -6.69 -14.04 -12.20
C LEU A 167 -8.06 -14.31 -11.58
N LYS A 168 -8.97 -14.99 -12.31
CA LYS A 168 -10.32 -15.29 -11.80
C LYS A 168 -10.33 -16.30 -10.66
N VAL A 169 -9.42 -17.27 -10.71
CA VAL A 169 -9.38 -18.37 -9.73
C VAL A 169 -8.34 -18.20 -8.62
N ALA A 170 -7.50 -17.16 -8.71
CA ALA A 170 -6.54 -16.85 -7.66
C ALA A 170 -7.25 -16.65 -6.30
N PRO A 171 -6.85 -17.39 -5.24
CA PRO A 171 -7.37 -17.15 -3.90
C PRO A 171 -6.88 -15.81 -3.34
N SER A 172 -7.49 -15.32 -2.25
CA SER A 172 -7.12 -14.04 -1.61
C SER A 172 -5.69 -13.98 -1.05
N THR A 173 -4.99 -15.10 -0.97
CA THR A 173 -3.57 -15.18 -0.62
C THR A 173 -2.63 -14.99 -1.81
N VAL A 174 -3.15 -15.03 -3.04
CA VAL A 174 -2.39 -14.89 -4.29
C VAL A 174 -2.69 -13.55 -4.94
N THR A 175 -1.64 -12.77 -5.20
CA THR A 175 -1.68 -11.58 -6.03
C THR A 175 -1.00 -11.88 -7.36
N ILE A 176 -1.72 -11.68 -8.46
CA ILE A 176 -1.14 -11.74 -9.81
C ILE A 176 -0.52 -10.39 -10.14
N VAL A 177 0.80 -10.37 -10.35
CA VAL A 177 1.58 -9.18 -10.71
C VAL A 177 1.62 -9.05 -12.23
N ASP A 178 1.15 -7.92 -12.77
CA ASP A 178 1.02 -7.70 -14.22
C ASP A 178 2.35 -7.30 -14.88
N VAL A 179 3.17 -8.31 -15.15
CA VAL A 179 4.48 -8.16 -15.80
C VAL A 179 4.32 -8.03 -17.32
N ASP A 180 3.25 -8.59 -17.89
CA ASP A 180 2.92 -8.42 -19.30
C ASP A 180 2.71 -6.93 -19.66
N ALA A 181 2.00 -6.18 -18.81
CA ALA A 181 1.85 -4.72 -18.98
C ALA A 181 3.19 -3.99 -19.02
N LEU A 182 4.11 -4.29 -18.10
CA LEU A 182 5.46 -3.71 -18.13
C LEU A 182 6.19 -4.04 -19.45
N SER A 183 6.09 -5.29 -19.90
CA SER A 183 6.72 -5.70 -21.16
C SER A 183 6.10 -5.03 -22.40
N ASN A 184 4.83 -4.62 -22.33
CA ASN A 184 4.16 -3.83 -23.38
C ASN A 184 4.74 -2.41 -23.42
N ASN A 185 4.95 -1.78 -22.26
CA ASN A 185 5.56 -0.45 -22.14
C ASN A 185 7.02 -0.42 -22.63
N VAL A 186 7.78 -1.48 -22.32
CA VAL A 186 9.17 -1.64 -22.81
C VAL A 186 9.22 -1.98 -24.31
N GLY A 187 8.19 -2.68 -24.79
CA GLY A 187 8.14 -3.28 -26.11
C GLY A 187 8.72 -4.70 -26.12
N LYS A 188 7.95 -5.65 -26.64
CA LYS A 188 8.27 -7.09 -26.61
C LYS A 188 9.61 -7.45 -27.27
N TYR A 189 10.02 -6.74 -28.32
CA TYR A 189 11.32 -6.96 -28.98
C TYR A 189 12.52 -6.52 -28.13
N ASN A 190 12.31 -5.62 -27.18
CA ASN A 190 13.32 -5.20 -26.23
C ASN A 190 13.29 -6.04 -24.95
N TRP A 191 12.10 -6.45 -24.52
CA TRP A 191 11.90 -7.28 -23.34
C TRP A 191 12.61 -8.63 -23.42
N PHE A 192 12.41 -9.37 -24.52
CA PHE A 192 13.04 -10.67 -24.71
C PHE A 192 14.43 -10.53 -25.32
N ASP A 193 15.42 -11.13 -24.65
CA ASP A 193 16.72 -11.43 -25.24
C ASP A 193 16.83 -12.95 -25.44
N TYR A 194 16.40 -13.42 -26.62
CA TYR A 194 16.44 -14.84 -26.93
C TYR A 194 17.86 -15.43 -26.92
N LYS A 195 18.88 -14.62 -27.24
CA LYS A 195 20.27 -15.08 -27.18
C LYS A 195 20.66 -15.35 -25.73
N ALA A 196 20.37 -14.41 -24.82
CA ALA A 196 20.59 -14.62 -23.39
C ALA A 196 19.76 -15.79 -22.86
N TYR A 197 18.46 -15.88 -23.22
CA TYR A 197 17.59 -16.98 -22.83
C TYR A 197 18.16 -18.36 -23.25
N PHE A 198 18.67 -18.51 -24.47
CA PHE A 198 19.25 -19.80 -24.89
C PHE A 198 20.60 -20.09 -24.24
N LEU A 199 21.39 -19.07 -23.89
CA LEU A 199 22.69 -19.25 -23.25
C LEU A 199 22.59 -19.53 -21.74
N ASN A 200 21.70 -18.84 -21.04
CA ASN A 200 21.65 -18.84 -19.57
C ASN A 200 20.24 -18.71 -19.00
N LYS A 201 19.20 -18.88 -19.82
CA LYS A 201 17.80 -18.91 -19.38
C LYS A 201 17.36 -17.63 -18.67
N ALA A 202 17.89 -16.48 -19.06
CA ALA A 202 17.36 -15.19 -18.65
C ALA A 202 15.96 -14.97 -19.26
N ALA A 203 14.94 -14.79 -18.42
CA ALA A 203 13.56 -14.53 -18.85
C ALA A 203 13.38 -13.13 -19.45
N VAL A 204 14.16 -12.16 -18.98
CA VAL A 204 14.06 -10.74 -19.32
C VAL A 204 15.45 -10.22 -19.68
N ARG A 205 15.53 -9.30 -20.65
CA ARG A 205 16.77 -8.58 -20.93
C ARG A 205 17.24 -7.86 -19.67
N LEU A 206 18.51 -8.02 -19.32
CA LEU A 206 19.08 -7.54 -18.06
C LEU A 206 18.88 -6.04 -17.81
N ASP A 207 18.86 -5.24 -18.87
CA ASP A 207 18.59 -3.79 -18.82
C ASP A 207 17.24 -3.44 -18.17
N TYR A 208 16.24 -4.32 -18.26
CA TYR A 208 14.88 -4.12 -17.72
C TYR A 208 14.58 -4.98 -16.47
N MET A 209 15.60 -5.67 -15.95
CA MET A 209 15.49 -6.39 -14.68
C MET A 209 15.13 -5.47 -13.50
N PRO A 210 15.63 -4.23 -13.42
CA PRO A 210 15.25 -3.30 -12.34
C PRO A 210 13.74 -3.05 -12.30
N GLU A 211 13.14 -2.69 -13.43
CA GLU A 211 11.72 -2.42 -13.56
C GLU A 211 10.90 -3.68 -13.26
N TYR A 212 11.36 -4.85 -13.74
CA TYR A 212 10.70 -6.13 -13.45
C TYR A 212 10.67 -6.44 -11.95
N VAL A 213 11.78 -6.22 -11.24
CA VAL A 213 11.87 -6.42 -9.80
C VAL A 213 11.02 -5.41 -9.04
N MET A 214 10.99 -4.16 -9.50
CA MET A 214 10.22 -3.09 -8.83
C MET A 214 8.73 -3.39 -8.74
N CYS A 215 8.14 -4.09 -9.73
CA CYS A 215 6.76 -4.56 -9.64
C CYS A 215 6.49 -5.38 -8.36
N PHE A 216 7.45 -6.20 -7.92
CA PHE A 216 7.30 -7.01 -6.70
C PHE A 216 7.70 -6.24 -5.44
N VAL A 217 8.67 -5.33 -5.53
CA VAL A 217 9.05 -4.46 -4.41
C VAL A 217 7.84 -3.63 -3.99
N HIS A 218 7.14 -3.01 -4.94
CA HIS A 218 5.95 -2.20 -4.65
C HIS A 218 4.84 -3.02 -3.97
N GLU A 219 4.56 -4.23 -4.45
CA GLU A 219 3.59 -5.14 -3.81
C GLU A 219 3.98 -5.50 -2.38
N ILE A 220 5.25 -5.86 -2.13
CA ILE A 220 5.73 -6.17 -0.78
C ILE A 220 5.60 -4.95 0.14
N LEU A 221 6.01 -3.76 -0.32
CA LEU A 221 5.89 -2.53 0.45
C LEU A 221 4.42 -2.22 0.77
N ALA A 222 3.52 -2.35 -0.20
CA ALA A 222 2.10 -2.13 -0.03
C ALA A 222 1.49 -3.12 0.97
N LEU A 223 1.83 -4.42 0.89
CA LEU A 223 1.38 -5.46 1.83
C LEU A 223 1.91 -5.23 3.25
N ARG A 224 3.06 -4.57 3.40
CA ARG A 224 3.62 -4.16 4.70
C ARG A 224 3.06 -2.83 5.21
N GLY A 225 2.10 -2.23 4.50
CA GLY A 225 1.46 -0.97 4.86
C GLY A 225 2.29 0.28 4.55
N ASN A 226 3.38 0.15 3.79
CA ASN A 226 4.17 1.27 3.29
C ASN A 226 3.54 1.80 1.98
N ILE A 227 2.38 2.43 2.11
CA ILE A 227 1.66 3.04 0.99
C ILE A 227 1.77 4.56 1.04
N ARG A 228 1.95 5.17 -0.13
CA ARG A 228 1.80 6.63 -0.30
C ARG A 228 0.33 6.99 -0.42
N LYS A 229 -0.05 8.13 0.12
CA LYS A 229 -1.46 8.54 0.30
C LYS A 229 -1.75 9.95 -0.20
N CYS A 230 -0.72 10.77 -0.42
CA CYS A 230 -0.88 12.16 -0.80
C CYS A 230 0.11 12.57 -1.88
N LEU A 231 -0.39 13.28 -2.89
CA LEU A 231 0.38 13.97 -3.90
C LEU A 231 0.44 15.46 -3.54
N VAL A 232 1.64 15.94 -3.27
CA VAL A 232 1.95 17.35 -3.01
C VAL A 232 2.46 17.96 -4.31
N LEU A 233 1.74 18.97 -4.81
CA LEU A 233 1.95 19.60 -6.10
C LEU A 233 2.51 21.01 -5.93
N ASP A 234 3.51 21.37 -6.70
CA ASP A 234 3.72 22.79 -7.03
C ASP A 234 2.64 23.29 -8.00
N LEU A 235 2.64 24.60 -8.28
CA LEU A 235 1.68 25.27 -9.16
C LEU A 235 2.31 25.68 -10.48
N ASP A 236 3.19 26.69 -10.46
CA ASP A 236 3.80 27.26 -11.66
C ASP A 236 4.68 26.23 -12.38
N ASN A 237 4.55 26.15 -13.70
CA ASN A 237 5.17 25.14 -14.57
C ASN A 237 4.92 23.67 -14.16
N THR A 238 3.96 23.45 -13.26
CA THR A 238 3.57 22.12 -12.75
C THR A 238 2.11 21.81 -13.07
N LEU A 239 1.17 22.63 -12.60
CA LEU A 239 -0.26 22.50 -12.93
C LEU A 239 -0.69 23.35 -14.13
N TRP A 240 0.08 24.37 -14.46
CA TRP A 240 -0.06 25.21 -15.64
C TRP A 240 1.33 25.68 -16.09
N GLY A 241 1.47 26.20 -17.31
CA GLY A 241 2.70 26.82 -17.76
C GLY A 241 2.73 28.32 -17.43
N GLY A 242 3.92 28.86 -17.16
CA GLY A 242 4.08 30.27 -16.78
C GLY A 242 4.02 30.49 -15.26
N VAL A 243 4.34 31.72 -14.84
CA VAL A 243 4.37 32.12 -13.43
C VAL A 243 3.20 33.06 -13.14
N VAL A 244 2.24 32.60 -12.34
CA VAL A 244 0.99 33.34 -12.09
C VAL A 244 1.24 34.72 -11.46
N GLY A 245 2.25 34.85 -10.60
CA GLY A 245 2.63 36.12 -9.98
C GLY A 245 3.10 37.19 -10.97
N ASP A 246 3.64 36.77 -12.12
CA ASP A 246 4.18 37.67 -13.15
C ASP A 246 3.17 37.88 -14.30
N GLU A 247 2.46 36.82 -14.68
CA GLU A 247 1.61 36.79 -15.88
C GLU A 247 0.12 37.00 -15.58
N GLY A 248 -0.30 36.89 -14.31
CA GLY A 248 -1.70 36.87 -13.91
C GLY A 248 -2.40 35.55 -14.29
N TRP A 249 -3.60 35.33 -13.74
CA TRP A 249 -4.36 34.09 -13.98
C TRP A 249 -4.85 33.96 -15.43
N GLU A 250 -4.95 35.06 -16.18
CA GLU A 250 -5.29 35.08 -17.61
C GLU A 250 -4.11 34.68 -18.51
N GLY A 251 -2.87 34.88 -18.04
CA GLY A 251 -1.65 34.69 -18.82
C GLY A 251 -1.10 33.26 -18.80
N ILE A 252 -1.45 32.48 -17.77
CA ILE A 252 -0.96 31.10 -17.62
C ILE A 252 -1.39 30.20 -18.78
N GLN A 253 -0.52 29.25 -19.13
CA GLN A 253 -0.72 28.31 -20.22
C GLN A 253 -1.53 27.11 -19.74
N ILE A 254 -2.85 27.21 -19.88
CA ILE A 254 -3.79 26.12 -19.56
C ILE A 254 -4.94 26.02 -20.57
N ASP A 255 -4.88 26.75 -21.68
CA ASP A 255 -5.91 26.72 -22.73
C ASP A 255 -5.97 25.35 -23.42
N SER A 256 -7.16 24.77 -23.54
CA SER A 256 -7.38 23.51 -24.27
C SER A 256 -7.14 23.59 -25.78
N ASN A 257 -6.98 24.79 -26.35
CA ASN A 257 -6.72 24.98 -27.77
C ASN A 257 -5.22 25.18 -28.06
N ASN A 258 -4.36 24.97 -27.06
CA ASN A 258 -2.91 25.09 -27.17
C ASN A 258 -2.26 23.77 -26.71
N ALA A 259 -1.30 23.26 -27.49
CA ALA A 259 -0.64 21.97 -27.19
C ALA A 259 0.00 21.91 -25.79
N VAL A 260 0.58 23.02 -25.31
CA VAL A 260 1.16 23.07 -23.96
C VAL A 260 0.07 23.11 -22.89
N GLY A 261 -1.00 23.90 -23.12
CA GLY A 261 -2.16 23.93 -22.23
C GLY A 261 -2.87 22.58 -22.14
N GLU A 262 -3.03 21.88 -23.26
CA GLU A 262 -3.53 20.50 -23.31
C GLU A 262 -2.69 19.55 -22.47
N ALA A 263 -1.35 19.67 -22.51
CA ALA A 263 -0.45 18.82 -21.72
C ALA A 263 -0.63 19.03 -20.20
N TYR A 264 -0.71 20.28 -19.74
CA TYR A 264 -1.00 20.58 -18.33
C TYR A 264 -2.40 20.12 -17.91
N ARG A 265 -3.41 20.30 -18.77
CA ARG A 265 -4.76 19.77 -18.52
C ARG A 265 -4.77 18.25 -18.42
N TYR A 266 -4.00 17.56 -19.26
CA TYR A 266 -3.87 16.11 -19.19
C TYR A 266 -3.28 15.67 -17.83
N PHE A 267 -2.27 16.39 -17.34
CA PHE A 267 -1.74 16.15 -15.99
C PHE A 267 -2.73 16.46 -14.86
N GLN A 268 -3.49 17.56 -14.96
CA GLN A 268 -4.55 17.87 -13.99
C GLN A 268 -5.65 16.80 -13.97
N GLN A 269 -6.07 16.31 -15.14
CA GLN A 269 -7.04 15.23 -15.26
C GLN A 269 -6.55 13.95 -14.58
N TYR A 270 -5.28 13.59 -14.78
CA TYR A 270 -4.65 12.46 -14.09
C TYR A 270 -4.63 12.67 -12.56
N CYS A 271 -4.29 13.86 -12.07
CA CYS A 271 -4.34 14.18 -10.64
C CYS A 271 -5.76 14.05 -10.07
N LEU A 272 -6.78 14.47 -10.83
CA LEU A 272 -8.18 14.32 -10.45
C LEU A 272 -8.60 12.84 -10.37
N GLU A 273 -8.13 11.99 -11.29
CA GLU A 273 -8.36 10.54 -11.25
C GLU A 273 -7.67 9.89 -10.05
N LEU A 274 -6.46 10.32 -9.70
CA LEU A 274 -5.81 9.92 -8.44
C LEU A 274 -6.65 10.32 -7.23
N LYS A 275 -7.23 11.53 -7.22
CA LYS A 275 -8.13 11.98 -6.16
C LYS A 275 -9.39 11.13 -6.07
N GLN A 276 -9.98 10.76 -7.21
CA GLN A 276 -11.12 9.84 -7.25
C GLN A 276 -10.78 8.45 -6.73
N ARG A 277 -9.52 8.00 -6.89
CA ARG A 277 -8.99 6.76 -6.28
C ARG A 277 -8.73 6.90 -4.76
N GLY A 278 -8.83 8.09 -4.19
CA GLY A 278 -8.62 8.35 -2.76
C GLY A 278 -7.25 8.90 -2.39
N ILE A 279 -6.45 9.34 -3.37
CA ILE A 279 -5.20 10.07 -3.13
C ILE A 279 -5.54 11.49 -2.70
N ILE A 280 -4.89 11.96 -1.65
CA ILE A 280 -5.05 13.32 -1.15
C ILE A 280 -4.23 14.25 -2.03
N LEU A 281 -4.83 15.32 -2.55
CA LEU A 281 -4.09 16.37 -3.23
C LEU A 281 -3.78 17.50 -2.26
N ALA A 282 -2.53 17.97 -2.25
CA ALA A 282 -2.08 19.13 -1.50
C ALA A 282 -1.23 20.03 -2.39
N VAL A 283 -1.19 21.33 -2.07
CA VAL A 283 -0.38 22.32 -2.78
C VAL A 283 0.76 22.79 -1.87
N CYS A 284 1.97 22.84 -2.42
CA CYS A 284 3.16 23.42 -1.79
C CYS A 284 3.90 24.30 -2.81
N SER A 285 3.56 25.59 -2.84
CA SER A 285 4.06 26.51 -3.87
C SER A 285 4.71 27.77 -3.28
N LYS A 286 5.65 28.35 -4.03
CA LYS A 286 6.29 29.63 -3.72
C LYS A 286 5.54 30.78 -4.38
N ASN A 287 4.45 31.19 -3.75
CA ASN A 287 3.57 32.24 -4.25
C ASN A 287 2.90 33.00 -3.08
N ASP A 288 2.30 34.16 -3.37
CA ASP A 288 1.28 34.72 -2.50
C ASP A 288 0.00 33.86 -2.57
N GLU A 289 -0.60 33.56 -1.41
CA GLU A 289 -1.72 32.63 -1.34
C GLU A 289 -2.94 33.10 -2.13
N ALA A 290 -3.25 34.41 -2.11
CA ALA A 290 -4.39 34.94 -2.84
C ALA A 290 -4.16 34.82 -4.35
N THR A 291 -2.97 35.20 -4.82
CA THR A 291 -2.57 35.08 -6.24
C THR A 291 -2.58 33.62 -6.72
N ALA A 292 -2.06 32.70 -5.90
CA ALA A 292 -2.02 31.27 -6.22
C ALA A 292 -3.41 30.63 -6.38
N LYS A 293 -4.44 31.18 -5.69
CA LYS A 293 -5.82 30.68 -5.76
C LYS A 293 -6.59 31.22 -6.96
N GLU A 294 -6.22 32.37 -7.51
CA GLU A 294 -6.98 33.02 -8.59
C GLU A 294 -7.21 32.12 -9.82
N PRO A 295 -6.22 31.35 -10.33
CA PRO A 295 -6.46 30.43 -11.43
C PRO A 295 -7.57 29.42 -11.15
N PHE A 296 -7.61 28.84 -9.95
CA PHE A 296 -8.62 27.85 -9.58
C PHE A 296 -10.02 28.45 -9.49
N GLU A 297 -10.13 29.73 -9.11
CA GLU A 297 -11.39 30.44 -8.91
C GLU A 297 -11.93 31.05 -10.21
N LYS A 298 -11.05 31.58 -11.06
CA LYS A 298 -11.42 32.44 -12.20
C LYS A 298 -11.19 31.79 -13.56
N ASN A 299 -10.22 30.88 -13.70
CA ASN A 299 -9.87 30.31 -15.00
C ASN A 299 -10.73 29.08 -15.32
N GLU A 300 -11.64 29.23 -16.30
CA GLU A 300 -12.56 28.16 -16.72
C GLU A 300 -11.86 26.93 -17.28
N ASN A 301 -10.62 27.08 -17.75
CA ASN A 301 -9.83 25.98 -18.30
C ASN A 301 -9.18 25.08 -17.23
N MET A 302 -9.12 25.51 -15.97
CA MET A 302 -8.65 24.68 -14.87
C MET A 302 -9.57 23.48 -14.67
N ILE A 303 -8.99 22.28 -14.63
CA ILE A 303 -9.72 21.04 -14.34
C ILE A 303 -9.81 20.84 -12.83
N LEU A 304 -8.68 20.93 -12.13
CA LEU A 304 -8.66 20.90 -10.68
C LEU A 304 -9.30 22.17 -10.11
N LYS A 305 -10.13 22.01 -9.09
CA LYS A 305 -10.75 23.10 -8.33
C LYS A 305 -10.17 23.17 -6.92
N LEU A 306 -10.37 24.29 -6.22
CA LEU A 306 -9.91 24.43 -4.84
C LEU A 306 -10.45 23.33 -3.92
N ASP A 307 -11.71 22.91 -4.14
CA ASP A 307 -12.35 21.83 -3.37
C ASP A 307 -11.71 20.44 -3.61
N ASP A 308 -10.87 20.28 -4.65
CA ASP A 308 -10.10 19.06 -4.85
C ASP A 308 -8.82 19.02 -3.99
N ILE A 309 -8.37 20.17 -3.46
CA ILE A 309 -7.13 20.33 -2.71
C ILE A 309 -7.43 20.32 -1.20
N SER A 310 -6.93 19.31 -0.48
CA SER A 310 -7.20 19.12 0.95
C SER A 310 -6.36 20.02 1.86
N CYS A 311 -5.17 20.41 1.42
CA CYS A 311 -4.29 21.34 2.12
C CYS A 311 -3.59 22.22 1.08
N PHE A 312 -3.70 23.54 1.23
CA PHE A 312 -3.18 24.52 0.28
C PHE A 312 -2.19 25.42 0.97
N ILE A 313 -0.89 25.21 0.74
CA ILE A 313 0.17 26.06 1.28
C ILE A 313 0.88 26.77 0.12
N ALA A 314 0.69 28.07 0.05
CA ALA A 314 1.40 28.96 -0.87
C ALA A 314 2.00 30.13 -0.06
N ASN A 315 3.33 30.14 0.06
CA ASN A 315 4.08 31.19 0.75
C ASN A 315 5.55 31.15 0.31
N TRP A 316 6.37 32.06 0.83
CA TRP A 316 7.80 32.17 0.46
C TRP A 316 8.75 31.39 1.39
N GLU A 317 8.23 30.55 2.29
CA GLU A 317 9.04 29.66 3.12
C GLU A 317 9.64 28.50 2.29
N ASN A 318 10.57 27.75 2.85
CA ASN A 318 11.14 26.61 2.12
C ASN A 318 10.10 25.49 1.96
N LYS A 319 10.18 24.73 0.85
CA LYS A 319 9.21 23.66 0.58
C LYS A 319 9.34 22.47 1.53
N ALA A 320 10.53 22.22 2.08
CA ALA A 320 10.74 21.12 3.04
C ALA A 320 9.92 21.30 4.34
N ASP A 321 9.92 22.50 4.91
CA ASP A 321 9.16 22.87 6.11
C ASP A 321 7.67 22.90 5.82
N ASN A 322 7.27 23.47 4.68
CA ASN A 322 5.88 23.43 4.21
C ASN A 322 5.37 21.98 4.01
N ILE A 323 6.18 21.08 3.46
CA ILE A 323 5.81 19.66 3.32
C ILE A 323 5.63 18.98 4.68
N ARG A 324 6.49 19.28 5.67
CA ARG A 324 6.29 18.77 7.05
C ARG A 324 5.00 19.32 7.65
N ARG A 325 4.68 20.60 7.40
CA ARG A 325 3.42 21.21 7.82
C ARG A 325 2.22 20.56 7.15
N ILE A 326 2.27 20.27 5.84
CA ILE A 326 1.23 19.52 5.12
C ILE A 326 1.02 18.15 5.77
N ALA A 327 2.10 17.42 6.07
CA ALA A 327 2.02 16.12 6.74
C ALA A 327 1.29 16.21 8.10
N GLN A 328 1.61 17.26 8.87
CA GLN A 328 0.99 17.53 10.17
C GLN A 328 -0.49 17.90 10.05
N GLU A 329 -0.85 18.84 9.16
CA GLU A 329 -2.22 19.27 8.92
C GLU A 329 -3.10 18.11 8.42
N LEU A 330 -2.55 17.23 7.59
CA LEU A 330 -3.22 16.04 7.08
C LEU A 330 -3.17 14.84 8.04
N ASN A 331 -2.45 14.94 9.16
CA ASN A 331 -2.22 13.88 10.14
C ASN A 331 -1.73 12.56 9.49
N ILE A 332 -0.73 12.66 8.61
CA ILE A 332 -0.07 11.52 7.96
C ILE A 332 1.46 11.64 8.08
N GLY A 333 2.18 10.53 7.89
CA GLY A 333 3.65 10.54 7.88
C GLY A 333 4.20 11.14 6.59
N THR A 334 5.39 11.74 6.66
CA THR A 334 6.13 12.23 5.47
C THR A 334 6.48 11.11 4.50
N ASP A 335 6.65 9.88 5.01
CA ASP A 335 6.78 8.63 4.26
C ASP A 335 5.54 8.24 3.45
N SER A 336 4.41 8.94 3.65
CA SER A 336 3.18 8.76 2.87
C SER A 336 3.01 9.82 1.77
N LEU A 337 3.93 10.77 1.64
CA LEU A 337 3.84 11.88 0.68
C LEU A 337 4.63 11.61 -0.60
N VAL A 338 4.12 12.09 -1.72
CA VAL A 338 4.79 12.17 -3.01
C VAL A 338 4.86 13.63 -3.40
N PHE A 339 6.03 14.13 -3.79
CA PHE A 339 6.23 15.52 -4.16
C PHE A 339 6.53 15.65 -5.65
N PHE A 340 5.80 16.54 -6.31
CA PHE A 340 5.88 16.79 -7.74
C PHE A 340 6.07 18.29 -7.99
N ASP A 341 7.23 18.64 -8.54
CA ASP A 341 7.69 20.01 -8.74
C ASP A 341 8.64 20.04 -9.94
N ASP A 342 8.44 20.95 -10.90
CA ASP A 342 9.24 21.06 -12.11
C ASP A 342 10.67 21.57 -11.84
N ASN A 343 10.87 22.28 -10.72
CA ASN A 343 12.14 22.89 -10.35
C ASN A 343 13.10 21.87 -9.69
N PRO A 344 14.23 21.52 -10.35
CA PRO A 344 15.19 20.54 -9.82
C PRO A 344 15.83 20.96 -8.49
N ALA A 345 15.95 22.26 -8.22
CA ALA A 345 16.53 22.76 -6.96
C ALA A 345 15.59 22.49 -5.78
N GLU A 346 14.28 22.76 -5.94
CA GLU A 346 13.28 22.47 -4.91
C GLU A 346 13.18 20.96 -4.66
N ARG A 347 13.20 20.15 -5.73
CA ARG A 347 13.26 18.68 -5.60
C ARG A 347 14.46 18.22 -4.78
N GLN A 348 15.65 18.79 -5.04
CA GLN A 348 16.86 18.42 -4.31
C GLN A 348 16.79 18.81 -2.82
N ILE A 349 16.27 20.01 -2.51
CA ILE A 349 16.04 20.46 -1.13
C ILE A 349 15.14 19.46 -0.40
N VAL A 350 14.02 19.05 -1.01
CA VAL A 350 13.11 18.10 -0.37
C VAL A 350 13.77 16.74 -0.13
N ARG A 351 14.56 16.23 -1.10
CA ARG A 351 15.31 14.97 -0.93
C ARG A 351 16.32 15.02 0.22
N GLU A 352 16.99 16.15 0.41
CA GLU A 352 18.00 16.31 1.45
C GLU A 352 17.40 16.47 2.84
N PHE A 353 16.35 17.30 2.96
CA PHE A 353 15.79 17.68 4.26
C PHE A 353 14.61 16.82 4.70
N VAL A 354 13.88 16.18 3.80
CA VAL A 354 12.74 15.30 4.10
C VAL A 354 12.86 13.98 3.30
N PRO A 355 13.90 13.17 3.55
CA PRO A 355 14.25 12.01 2.73
C PRO A 355 13.18 10.92 2.71
N GLU A 356 12.22 10.95 3.63
CA GLU A 356 11.09 10.03 3.62
C GLU A 356 10.10 10.30 2.47
N VAL A 357 10.05 11.53 1.94
CA VAL A 357 9.15 11.94 0.85
C VAL A 357 9.65 11.36 -0.47
N HIS A 358 8.73 10.78 -1.25
CA HIS A 358 9.07 10.32 -2.60
C HIS A 358 9.05 11.51 -3.56
N VAL A 359 10.18 11.89 -4.11
CA VAL A 359 10.30 13.07 -4.99
C VAL A 359 10.45 12.62 -6.45
N ILE A 360 9.42 12.89 -7.24
CA ILE A 360 9.33 12.50 -8.66
C ILE A 360 10.40 13.23 -9.47
N ASP A 361 11.09 12.52 -10.36
CA ASP A 361 12.01 13.12 -11.32
C ASP A 361 11.24 13.71 -12.51
N VAL A 362 10.60 14.86 -12.26
CA VAL A 362 9.74 15.56 -13.23
C VAL A 362 10.54 15.90 -14.51
N PRO A 363 10.08 15.46 -15.70
CA PRO A 363 10.74 15.80 -16.96
C PRO A 363 10.54 17.28 -17.29
N GLN A 364 11.28 17.82 -18.25
CA GLN A 364 11.11 19.23 -18.65
C GLN A 364 9.83 19.48 -19.47
N ASP A 365 9.32 18.46 -20.16
CA ASP A 365 8.16 18.57 -21.03
C ASP A 365 6.89 18.12 -20.27
N PRO A 366 5.88 18.99 -20.08
CA PRO A 366 4.63 18.65 -19.39
C PRO A 366 3.86 17.51 -20.05
N ALA A 367 4.04 17.29 -21.37
CA ALA A 367 3.41 16.17 -22.07
C ALA A 367 3.86 14.79 -21.54
N LEU A 368 4.98 14.76 -20.80
CA LEU A 368 5.56 13.54 -20.23
C LEU A 368 5.28 13.38 -18.73
N TYR A 369 4.58 14.31 -18.07
CA TYR A 369 4.35 14.28 -16.62
C TYR A 369 3.59 13.02 -16.17
N VAL A 370 2.47 12.72 -16.84
CA VAL A 370 1.67 11.51 -16.55
C VAL A 370 2.48 10.24 -16.79
N LEU A 371 3.26 10.19 -17.87
CA LEU A 371 4.12 9.03 -18.17
C LEU A 371 5.22 8.86 -17.11
N GLN A 372 5.74 9.95 -16.55
CA GLN A 372 6.71 9.86 -15.46
C GLN A 372 6.07 9.31 -14.18
N MET A 373 4.87 9.77 -13.83
CA MET A 373 4.10 9.21 -12.71
C MET A 373 3.84 7.71 -12.88
N GLU A 374 3.46 7.30 -14.09
CA GLU A 374 3.20 5.89 -14.42
C GLU A 374 4.48 5.03 -14.33
N LYS A 375 5.64 5.58 -14.70
CA LYS A 375 6.92 4.85 -14.60
C LYS A 375 7.39 4.68 -13.17
N GLU A 376 7.18 5.68 -12.32
CA GLU A 376 7.60 5.63 -10.92
C GLU A 376 6.60 4.87 -10.02
N GLN A 377 5.34 4.72 -10.45
CA GLN A 377 4.28 4.00 -9.73
C GLN A 377 4.20 4.33 -8.23
N PRO A 378 4.19 5.62 -7.83
CA PRO A 378 4.33 5.98 -6.42
C PRO A 378 3.11 5.62 -5.56
N PHE A 379 1.98 5.27 -6.17
CA PHE A 379 0.71 4.95 -5.51
C PHE A 379 0.29 3.49 -5.74
N GLU A 380 1.19 2.54 -5.50
CA GLU A 380 0.86 1.11 -5.58
C GLU A 380 0.05 0.68 -4.34
N TRP A 381 -1.22 0.34 -4.57
CA TRP A 381 -2.15 -0.08 -3.51
C TRP A 381 -2.69 -1.45 -3.85
N THR A 382 -2.50 -2.42 -2.96
CA THR A 382 -2.96 -3.81 -3.14
C THR A 382 -4.48 -3.95 -3.19
N GLN A 383 -5.22 -2.95 -2.69
CA GLN A 383 -6.68 -2.93 -2.63
C GLN A 383 -7.18 -1.50 -2.44
N ILE A 384 -8.25 -1.15 -3.14
CA ILE A 384 -9.00 0.11 -2.97
C ILE A 384 -10.27 -0.21 -2.16
N THR A 385 -10.46 0.45 -1.03
CA THR A 385 -11.70 0.32 -0.24
C THR A 385 -12.62 1.51 -0.42
N LYS A 386 -13.89 1.34 0.00
CA LYS A 386 -14.84 2.46 0.04
C LYS A 386 -14.34 3.62 0.90
N GLU A 387 -13.68 3.35 2.03
CA GLU A 387 -13.15 4.44 2.86
C GLU A 387 -11.92 5.11 2.25
N ASP A 388 -11.19 4.42 1.35
CA ASP A 388 -10.15 5.06 0.56
C ASP A 388 -10.79 6.11 -0.37
N LEU A 389 -11.90 5.80 -1.04
CA LEU A 389 -12.63 6.74 -1.91
C LEU A 389 -13.25 7.92 -1.14
N GLU A 390 -13.69 7.69 0.09
CA GLU A 390 -14.29 8.71 0.97
C GLU A 390 -13.24 9.54 1.72
N ARG A 391 -11.95 9.16 1.66
CA ARG A 391 -10.85 9.81 2.39
C ARG A 391 -10.76 11.30 2.11
N THR A 392 -10.92 11.72 0.86
CA THR A 392 -10.78 13.13 0.47
C THR A 392 -11.91 13.99 1.05
N ASN A 393 -13.14 13.46 1.10
CA ASN A 393 -14.28 14.16 1.72
C ASN A 393 -14.08 14.35 3.23
N SER A 394 -13.46 13.37 3.90
CA SER A 394 -13.13 13.43 5.33
C SER A 394 -12.20 14.59 5.69
N TYR A 395 -11.32 15.03 4.78
CA TYR A 395 -10.43 16.18 5.03
C TYR A 395 -11.17 17.52 4.96
N ILE A 396 -12.08 17.69 4.01
CA ILE A 396 -12.95 18.87 3.93
C ILE A 396 -13.81 18.95 5.21
N GLU A 397 -14.34 17.82 5.66
CA GLU A 397 -15.08 17.71 6.92
C GLU A 397 -14.19 18.00 8.15
N ASN A 398 -12.91 17.62 8.11
CA ASN A 398 -11.94 17.99 9.16
C ASN A 398 -11.67 19.50 9.20
N GLN A 399 -11.59 20.20 8.07
CA GLN A 399 -11.49 21.66 8.08
C GLN A 399 -12.74 22.32 8.69
N LYS A 400 -13.94 21.79 8.39
CA LYS A 400 -15.17 22.25 9.05
C LYS A 400 -15.12 22.03 10.56
N ARG A 401 -14.60 20.88 11.01
CA ARG A 401 -14.37 20.57 12.42
C ARG A 401 -13.36 21.51 13.09
N GLN A 402 -12.27 21.87 12.42
CA GLN A 402 -11.27 22.81 12.95
C GLN A 402 -11.87 24.21 13.12
N LYS A 403 -12.58 24.73 12.11
CA LYS A 403 -13.30 26.01 12.21
C LYS A 403 -14.35 25.98 13.33
N MET A 404 -15.04 24.85 13.50
CA MET A 404 -15.95 24.67 14.62
C MET A 404 -15.23 24.68 15.96
N GLN A 405 -14.09 23.98 16.08
CA GLN A 405 -13.27 23.94 17.30
C GLN A 405 -12.79 25.34 17.71
N GLU A 406 -12.41 26.20 16.76
CA GLU A 406 -12.04 27.60 17.03
C GLU A 406 -13.17 28.41 17.70
N SER A 407 -14.42 27.96 17.58
CA SER A 407 -15.58 28.61 18.20
C SER A 407 -15.83 28.20 19.65
N PHE A 408 -15.05 27.25 20.21
CA PHE A 408 -15.19 26.76 21.59
C PHE A 408 -13.91 27.00 22.40
N VAL A 409 -14.07 27.36 23.68
CA VAL A 409 -12.95 27.54 24.62
C VAL A 409 -12.68 26.25 25.41
N ASP A 410 -13.74 25.50 25.76
CA ASP A 410 -13.64 24.19 26.41
C ASP A 410 -13.68 23.06 25.36
N TYR A 411 -12.67 22.19 25.41
CA TYR A 411 -12.58 21.02 24.54
C TYR A 411 -13.72 20.02 24.77
N ASN A 412 -14.19 19.87 26.01
CA ASN A 412 -15.29 18.96 26.32
C ASN A 412 -16.62 19.46 25.76
N GLU A 413 -16.85 20.78 25.72
CA GLU A 413 -18.01 21.39 25.06
C GLU A 413 -17.96 21.16 23.55
N TYR A 414 -16.78 21.27 22.94
CA TYR A 414 -16.55 20.94 21.54
C TYR A 414 -16.89 19.47 21.23
N LEU A 415 -16.41 18.51 22.04
CA LEU A 415 -16.69 17.08 21.82
C LEU A 415 -18.18 16.77 21.91
N LYS A 416 -18.91 17.39 22.85
CA LYS A 416 -20.37 17.24 22.94
C LYS A 416 -21.09 17.83 21.72
N ALA A 417 -20.62 18.97 21.21
CA ALA A 417 -21.21 19.62 20.05
C ALA A 417 -21.00 18.86 18.72
N LEU A 418 -20.05 17.91 18.67
CA LEU A 418 -19.88 17.01 17.53
C LEU A 418 -21.01 15.98 17.38
N GLU A 419 -21.82 15.77 18.43
CA GLU A 419 -22.95 14.83 18.45
C GLU A 419 -22.51 13.42 18.00
N MET A 420 -21.43 12.91 18.62
CA MET A 420 -20.82 11.63 18.23
C MET A 420 -21.66 10.44 18.64
N LYS A 421 -21.84 9.50 17.71
CA LYS A 421 -22.51 8.21 17.92
C LYS A 421 -21.55 7.06 17.66
N GLY A 422 -21.45 6.15 18.62
CA GLY A 422 -20.55 5.01 18.59
C GLY A 422 -21.31 3.69 18.65
N HIS A 423 -20.83 2.68 17.94
CA HIS A 423 -21.37 1.34 18.03
C HIS A 423 -20.24 0.33 18.20
N ILE A 424 -20.31 -0.49 19.26
CA ILE A 424 -19.35 -1.57 19.51
C ILE A 424 -20.00 -2.90 19.15
N GLY A 425 -19.35 -3.64 18.26
CA GLY A 425 -19.82 -4.93 17.79
C GLY A 425 -18.78 -6.03 17.94
N LYS A 426 -19.23 -7.28 17.95
CA LYS A 426 -18.38 -8.44 17.66
C LYS A 426 -18.28 -8.58 16.15
N ILE A 427 -17.11 -8.93 15.63
CA ILE A 427 -16.99 -9.16 14.19
C ILE A 427 -17.78 -10.39 13.73
N GLU A 428 -18.41 -10.26 12.58
CA GLU A 428 -18.96 -11.38 11.82
C GLU A 428 -18.07 -11.66 10.59
N ASN A 429 -18.32 -12.76 9.87
CA ASN A 429 -17.54 -13.14 8.69
C ASN A 429 -17.44 -12.03 7.63
N VAL A 430 -18.47 -11.18 7.52
CA VAL A 430 -18.50 -10.04 6.59
C VAL A 430 -17.53 -8.92 6.98
N ASP A 431 -17.17 -8.80 8.26
CA ASP A 431 -16.30 -7.74 8.77
C ASP A 431 -14.82 -8.11 8.73
N ILE A 432 -14.49 -9.41 8.61
CA ILE A 432 -13.11 -9.94 8.70
C ILE A 432 -12.12 -9.24 7.75
N PRO A 433 -12.44 -9.03 6.44
CA PRO A 433 -11.51 -8.35 5.55
C PRO A 433 -11.15 -6.95 6.02
N ARG A 434 -12.16 -6.20 6.52
CA ARG A 434 -11.97 -4.84 7.00
C ARG A 434 -11.23 -4.79 8.34
N PHE A 435 -11.53 -5.71 9.24
CA PHE A 435 -10.88 -5.85 10.54
C PHE A 435 -9.38 -6.15 10.38
N SER A 436 -9.05 -7.16 9.56
CA SER A 436 -7.68 -7.52 9.20
C SER A 436 -6.95 -6.34 8.54
N GLN A 437 -7.61 -5.64 7.63
CA GLN A 437 -7.04 -4.50 6.96
C GLN A 437 -6.70 -3.36 7.93
N LEU A 438 -7.57 -3.02 8.88
CA LEU A 438 -7.29 -1.95 9.85
C LEU A 438 -6.09 -2.32 10.74
N ILE A 439 -6.02 -3.57 11.20
CA ILE A 439 -4.87 -4.09 11.96
C ILE A 439 -3.58 -3.95 11.14
N ASN A 440 -3.61 -4.32 9.86
CA ASN A 440 -2.41 -4.36 9.03
C ASN A 440 -1.96 -2.99 8.49
N LYS A 441 -2.90 -2.03 8.32
CA LYS A 441 -2.59 -0.66 7.87
C LYS A 441 -2.26 0.31 9.01
N SER A 442 -2.61 -0.02 10.26
CA SER A 442 -2.39 0.87 11.41
C SER A 442 -0.98 0.72 11.98
N ASN A 443 -0.21 1.82 11.95
CA ASN A 443 1.19 1.87 12.40
C ASN A 443 1.42 2.76 13.61
N GLN A 444 0.71 3.89 13.69
CA GLN A 444 0.93 4.90 14.74
C GLN A 444 0.20 4.54 16.04
N PHE A 445 -1.04 4.06 15.90
CA PHE A 445 -1.83 3.53 17.01
C PHE A 445 -1.98 2.02 16.87
N ASN A 446 -0.86 1.32 17.06
CA ASN A 446 -0.83 -0.12 17.17
C ASN A 446 0.16 -0.49 18.28
N LEU A 447 -0.35 -1.03 19.38
CA LEU A 447 0.41 -1.22 20.62
C LEU A 447 1.45 -2.33 20.50
N ARG A 448 1.17 -3.40 19.74
CA ARG A 448 2.09 -4.54 19.57
C ARG A 448 2.68 -4.65 18.17
N THR A 449 2.10 -3.99 17.17
CA THR A 449 2.53 -4.05 15.75
C THR A 449 2.58 -5.46 15.13
N ILE A 450 1.92 -6.42 15.78
CA ILE A 450 1.69 -7.76 15.25
C ILE A 450 0.63 -7.69 14.15
N ARG A 451 0.82 -8.49 13.10
CA ARG A 451 0.01 -8.51 11.88
C ARG A 451 -0.68 -9.85 11.77
N TYR A 452 -1.93 -9.83 11.34
CA TYR A 452 -2.75 -11.02 11.19
C TYR A 452 -3.30 -11.11 9.79
N GLN A 453 -3.25 -12.30 9.21
CA GLN A 453 -3.98 -12.61 7.99
C GLN A 453 -5.45 -12.87 8.30
N GLU A 454 -6.31 -12.76 7.28
CA GLU A 454 -7.74 -13.06 7.43
C GLU A 454 -7.98 -14.47 7.99
N ALA A 455 -7.15 -15.45 7.61
CA ALA A 455 -7.21 -16.82 8.13
C ALA A 455 -7.01 -16.87 9.66
N ASN A 456 -6.00 -16.16 10.19
CA ASN A 456 -5.78 -16.11 11.64
C ASN A 456 -6.99 -15.49 12.36
N ILE A 457 -7.57 -14.43 11.78
CA ILE A 457 -8.78 -13.79 12.35
C ILE A 457 -9.97 -14.74 12.33
N ILE A 458 -10.18 -15.51 11.25
CA ILE A 458 -11.24 -16.53 11.17
C ILE A 458 -11.09 -17.56 12.30
N GLU A 459 -9.87 -18.04 12.53
CA GLU A 459 -9.58 -19.00 13.61
C GLU A 459 -9.85 -18.39 14.99
N MET A 460 -9.43 -17.14 15.21
CA MET A 460 -9.71 -16.41 16.45
C MET A 460 -11.21 -16.20 16.67
N VAL A 461 -11.97 -15.85 15.64
CA VAL A 461 -13.44 -15.69 15.75
C VAL A 461 -14.13 -17.01 16.11
N ALA A 462 -13.63 -18.13 15.61
CA ALA A 462 -14.17 -19.45 15.90
C ALA A 462 -13.78 -19.98 17.30
N ASN A 463 -12.77 -19.39 17.94
CA ASN A 463 -12.25 -19.86 19.23
C ASN A 463 -12.96 -19.17 20.41
N PRO A 464 -13.58 -19.93 21.36
CA PRO A 464 -14.31 -19.36 22.49
C PRO A 464 -13.44 -18.59 23.49
N ASP A 465 -12.12 -18.82 23.48
CA ASP A 465 -11.16 -18.08 24.31
C ASP A 465 -10.77 -16.72 23.69
N TYR A 466 -11.27 -16.38 22.50
CA TYR A 466 -11.03 -15.11 21.85
C TYR A 466 -12.31 -14.28 21.75
N ARG A 467 -12.14 -12.96 21.77
CA ARG A 467 -13.19 -11.98 21.41
C ARG A 467 -12.57 -10.92 20.52
N CYS A 468 -13.10 -10.82 19.31
CA CYS A 468 -12.70 -9.80 18.34
C CYS A 468 -13.79 -8.73 18.27
N LEU A 469 -13.47 -7.53 18.74
CA LEU A 469 -14.38 -6.39 18.91
C LEU A 469 -14.01 -5.28 17.95
N TYR A 470 -15.00 -4.65 17.33
CA TYR A 470 -14.80 -3.45 16.54
C TYR A 470 -15.63 -2.29 17.10
N CYS A 471 -15.18 -1.05 16.84
CA CYS A 471 -16.00 0.13 17.04
C CYS A 471 -16.20 0.88 15.73
N LYS A 472 -17.46 1.26 15.48
CA LYS A 472 -17.85 2.23 14.46
C LYS A 472 -18.13 3.57 15.13
N LEU A 473 -17.80 4.67 14.45
CA LEU A 473 -18.08 6.01 14.91
C LEU A 473 -18.71 6.83 13.79
N SER A 474 -19.65 7.71 14.15
CA SER A 474 -20.09 8.82 13.31
C SER A 474 -20.16 10.10 14.13
N ASP A 475 -20.02 11.24 13.46
CA ASP A 475 -20.28 12.57 14.02
C ASP A 475 -21.20 13.36 13.07
N LYS A 476 -21.52 14.60 13.43
CA LYS A 476 -22.37 15.50 12.63
C LYS A 476 -21.95 15.67 11.16
N TYR A 477 -20.67 15.51 10.85
CA TYR A 477 -20.10 15.75 9.54
C TYR A 477 -19.71 14.46 8.82
N SER A 478 -19.31 13.41 9.52
CA SER A 478 -18.69 12.22 8.91
C SER A 478 -19.19 10.92 9.55
N ASN A 479 -19.42 9.90 8.73
CA ASN A 479 -19.44 8.50 9.17
C ASN A 479 -18.04 7.90 8.95
N TYR A 480 -17.41 7.40 10.00
CA TYR A 480 -16.04 6.92 9.93
C TYR A 480 -15.90 5.42 9.63
N GLY A 481 -17.02 4.68 9.62
CA GLY A 481 -16.98 3.22 9.54
C GLY A 481 -16.24 2.60 10.73
N ILE A 482 -15.62 1.44 10.53
CA ILE A 482 -14.83 0.78 11.59
C ILE A 482 -13.54 1.56 11.83
N ILE A 483 -13.39 2.10 13.03
CA ILE A 483 -12.26 2.94 13.43
C ILE A 483 -11.40 2.37 14.55
N SER A 484 -11.82 1.28 15.19
CA SER A 484 -11.04 0.57 16.21
C SER A 484 -11.27 -0.93 16.07
N CYS A 485 -10.20 -1.70 16.23
CA CYS A 485 -10.24 -3.15 16.29
C CYS A 485 -9.46 -3.63 17.51
N VAL A 486 -10.10 -4.51 18.30
CA VAL A 486 -9.53 -5.11 19.50
C VAL A 486 -9.65 -6.61 19.44
N ILE A 487 -8.56 -7.31 19.75
CA ILE A 487 -8.54 -8.76 19.94
C ILE A 487 -8.20 -9.02 21.40
N LEU A 488 -9.10 -9.73 22.09
CA LEU A 488 -8.91 -10.19 23.45
C LEU A 488 -8.70 -11.70 23.46
N HIS A 489 -7.81 -12.18 24.30
CA HIS A 489 -7.52 -13.59 24.52
C HIS A 489 -7.67 -13.93 26.00
N LYS A 490 -8.47 -14.93 26.34
CA LYS A 490 -8.66 -15.40 27.71
C LYS A 490 -7.54 -16.35 28.11
N GLU A 491 -6.84 -16.03 29.19
CA GLU A 491 -5.73 -16.81 29.70
C GLU A 491 -5.92 -17.10 31.19
N GLY A 492 -6.54 -18.25 31.47
CA GLY A 492 -6.90 -18.66 32.82
C GLY A 492 -7.89 -17.67 33.47
N SER A 493 -7.43 -16.97 34.50
CA SER A 493 -8.20 -15.93 35.21
C SER A 493 -7.88 -14.51 34.73
N SER A 494 -7.07 -14.34 33.68
CA SER A 494 -6.73 -13.03 33.11
C SER A 494 -7.23 -12.91 31.67
N CYS A 495 -7.50 -11.68 31.24
CA CYS A 495 -7.79 -11.36 29.84
C CYS A 495 -6.57 -10.64 29.26
N PHE A 496 -6.01 -11.10 28.15
CA PHE A 496 -4.91 -10.43 27.46
C PHE A 496 -5.44 -9.59 26.31
N ILE A 497 -5.03 -8.32 26.24
CA ILE A 497 -5.25 -7.46 25.07
C ILE A 497 -4.19 -7.82 24.03
N ASP A 498 -4.54 -8.75 23.15
CA ASP A 498 -3.66 -9.17 22.06
C ASP A 498 -3.48 -8.07 21.01
N THR A 499 -4.56 -7.38 20.65
CA THR A 499 -4.50 -6.32 19.66
C THR A 499 -5.40 -5.18 20.09
N TRP A 500 -4.90 -3.96 19.96
CA TRP A 500 -5.71 -2.76 20.00
C TRP A 500 -5.13 -1.76 19.00
N VAL A 501 -5.91 -1.54 17.94
CA VAL A 501 -5.56 -0.60 16.87
C VAL A 501 -6.68 0.42 16.70
N MET A 502 -6.30 1.65 16.38
CA MET A 502 -7.25 2.72 16.10
C MET A 502 -6.83 3.52 14.87
N SER A 503 -7.83 4.00 14.14
CA SER A 503 -7.64 4.95 13.06
C SER A 503 -7.18 6.29 13.64
N CYS A 504 -6.14 6.88 13.05
CA CYS A 504 -5.60 8.19 13.46
C CYS A 504 -6.62 9.34 13.35
N ARG A 505 -7.75 9.13 12.66
CA ARG A 505 -8.79 10.15 12.44
C ARG A 505 -9.65 10.46 13.67
N VAL A 506 -9.71 9.54 14.65
CA VAL A 506 -10.64 9.66 15.79
C VAL A 506 -9.94 9.67 17.15
N LEU A 507 -8.62 9.84 17.16
CA LEU A 507 -7.83 9.89 18.40
C LEU A 507 -8.19 11.12 19.23
N LYS A 508 -8.19 10.94 20.55
CA LYS A 508 -8.58 11.92 21.58
C LYS A 508 -10.03 12.38 21.48
N ARG A 509 -10.92 11.54 20.93
CA ARG A 509 -12.35 11.84 20.81
C ARG A 509 -13.22 10.97 21.73
N GLY A 510 -12.62 10.32 22.72
CA GLY A 510 -13.32 9.45 23.68
C GLY A 510 -13.56 8.03 23.17
N VAL A 511 -13.07 7.68 21.98
CA VAL A 511 -13.18 6.31 21.45
C VAL A 511 -12.28 5.36 22.25
N GLU A 512 -11.14 5.86 22.73
CA GLU A 512 -10.25 5.15 23.62
C GLU A 512 -10.99 4.70 24.88
N ASP A 513 -11.75 5.62 25.48
CA ASP A 513 -12.54 5.39 26.70
C ASP A 513 -13.70 4.43 26.44
N LEU A 514 -14.42 4.63 25.33
CA LEU A 514 -15.50 3.74 24.88
C LEU A 514 -15.01 2.29 24.71
N MET A 515 -13.89 2.11 24.02
CA MET A 515 -13.32 0.79 23.79
C MET A 515 -12.74 0.18 25.07
N PHE A 516 -12.13 0.99 25.94
CA PHE A 516 -11.65 0.52 27.24
C PHE A 516 -12.79 -0.06 28.08
N ASN A 517 -13.91 0.66 28.19
CA ASN A 517 -15.10 0.18 28.89
C ASN A 517 -15.61 -1.16 28.29
N ALA A 518 -15.63 -1.27 26.97
CA ALA A 518 -16.00 -2.53 26.32
C ALA A 518 -15.04 -3.68 26.66
N ILE A 519 -13.73 -3.40 26.72
CA ILE A 519 -12.72 -4.40 27.08
C ILE A 519 -12.93 -4.88 28.51
N THR A 520 -13.13 -3.98 29.48
CA THR A 520 -13.35 -4.32 30.88
C THR A 520 -14.63 -5.13 31.07
N ASP A 521 -15.72 -4.76 30.39
CA ASP A 521 -16.98 -5.51 30.42
C ASP A 521 -16.86 -6.91 29.82
N ASN A 522 -16.12 -7.05 28.72
CA ASN A 522 -15.86 -8.35 28.11
C ASN A 522 -14.99 -9.24 29.01
N ALA A 523 -13.98 -8.67 29.68
CA ALA A 523 -13.15 -9.38 30.65
C ALA A 523 -13.96 -9.84 31.88
N LYS A 524 -14.83 -8.97 32.44
CA LYS A 524 -15.76 -9.32 33.53
C LYS A 524 -16.70 -10.44 33.13
N ALA A 525 -17.28 -10.36 31.92
CA ALA A 525 -18.18 -11.39 31.40
C ALA A 525 -17.49 -12.75 31.20
N TRP A 526 -16.16 -12.78 31.06
CA TRP A 526 -15.37 -14.02 31.06
C TRP A 526 -15.00 -14.53 32.46
N GLY A 527 -15.31 -13.79 33.51
CA GLY A 527 -14.92 -14.08 34.89
C GLY A 527 -13.43 -13.84 35.16
N CYS A 528 -12.77 -12.99 34.36
CA CYS A 528 -11.38 -12.64 34.59
C CYS A 528 -11.25 -11.67 35.78
N SER A 529 -10.19 -11.82 36.56
CA SER A 529 -9.86 -10.96 37.70
C SER A 529 -8.86 -9.87 37.36
N SER A 530 -8.28 -9.89 36.17
CA SER A 530 -7.29 -8.93 35.70
C SER A 530 -7.24 -8.86 34.17
N ILE A 531 -6.71 -7.76 33.65
CA ILE A 531 -6.38 -7.61 32.23
C ILE A 531 -4.87 -7.42 32.09
N ARG A 532 -4.25 -8.14 31.16
CA ARG A 532 -2.83 -7.99 30.79
C ARG A 532 -2.71 -7.32 29.43
N ALA A 533 -1.63 -6.58 29.24
CA ALA A 533 -1.37 -5.83 28.01
C ALA A 533 0.13 -5.69 27.73
N GLU A 534 0.48 -5.43 26.48
CA GLU A 534 1.86 -5.24 26.03
C GLU A 534 1.98 -4.04 25.09
N TYR A 535 3.09 -3.33 25.20
CA TYR A 535 3.56 -2.35 24.23
C TYR A 535 4.89 -2.83 23.63
N LEU A 536 4.93 -3.00 22.30
CA LEU A 536 6.14 -3.32 21.54
C LEU A 536 6.61 -2.07 20.78
N PRO A 537 7.78 -1.51 21.10
CA PRO A 537 8.21 -0.23 20.57
C PRO A 537 8.61 -0.33 19.09
N THR A 538 8.18 0.64 18.30
CA THR A 538 8.66 0.90 16.95
C THR A 538 8.91 2.39 16.75
N LYS A 539 9.58 2.75 15.65
CA LYS A 539 9.76 4.16 15.28
C LYS A 539 8.42 4.90 15.09
N LYS A 540 7.35 4.19 14.70
CA LYS A 540 6.07 4.80 14.29
C LYS A 540 5.02 4.84 15.40
N ASN A 541 5.04 3.91 16.36
CA ASN A 541 4.02 3.83 17.42
C ASN A 541 4.41 4.50 18.74
N LYS A 542 5.39 5.41 18.74
CA LYS A 542 5.84 6.11 19.96
C LYS A 542 4.71 6.89 20.63
N MET A 543 3.72 7.35 19.88
CA MET A 543 2.60 8.12 20.43
C MET A 543 1.74 7.35 21.44
N VAL A 544 1.77 6.00 21.42
CA VAL A 544 1.02 5.14 22.34
C VAL A 544 1.91 4.52 23.44
N GLU A 545 3.14 4.99 23.61
CA GLU A 545 4.12 4.44 24.57
C GLU A 545 3.64 4.49 26.03
N SER A 546 2.83 5.48 26.39
CA SER A 546 2.24 5.67 27.72
C SER A 546 0.72 5.48 27.71
N PHE A 547 0.17 4.83 26.67
CA PHE A 547 -1.28 4.72 26.50
C PHE A 547 -1.96 3.95 27.63
N TYR A 548 -1.44 2.78 28.01
CA TYR A 548 -2.01 1.96 29.08
C TYR A 548 -1.93 2.62 30.47
N GLU A 549 -0.91 3.45 30.71
CA GLU A 549 -0.74 4.19 31.97
C GLU A 549 -1.92 5.17 32.20
N GLY A 550 -2.53 5.69 31.12
CA GLY A 550 -3.71 6.54 31.19
C GLY A 550 -5.00 5.82 31.64
N PHE A 551 -5.04 4.49 31.55
CA PHE A 551 -6.14 3.63 32.00
C PHE A 551 -5.79 2.88 33.29
N GLU A 552 -4.87 3.41 34.09
CA GLU A 552 -4.46 2.87 35.39
C GLU A 552 -3.84 1.46 35.33
N PHE A 553 -3.36 1.01 34.16
CA PHE A 553 -2.55 -0.20 34.12
C PHE A 553 -1.22 0.02 34.83
N GLU A 554 -0.86 -0.93 35.69
CA GLU A 554 0.42 -0.98 36.38
C GLU A 554 1.48 -1.63 35.47
N LEU A 555 2.63 -0.97 35.33
CA LEU A 555 3.78 -1.51 34.61
C LEU A 555 4.42 -2.64 35.44
N THR A 556 4.45 -3.85 34.88
CA THR A 556 5.01 -5.04 35.55
C THR A 556 6.45 -5.34 35.11
N SER A 557 6.79 -5.01 33.87
CA SER A 557 8.11 -5.27 33.28
C SER A 557 8.42 -4.27 32.16
N ALA A 558 9.68 -3.86 32.05
CA ALA A 558 10.18 -3.07 30.93
C ALA A 558 11.58 -3.57 30.50
N LYS A 559 11.70 -4.10 29.28
CA LYS A 559 12.95 -4.61 28.72
C LYS A 559 13.09 -4.23 27.25
N ASN A 560 14.23 -3.65 26.87
CA ASN A 560 14.50 -3.21 25.49
C ASN A 560 13.40 -2.31 24.90
N GLY A 561 12.72 -1.51 25.75
CA GLY A 561 11.60 -0.66 25.37
C GLY A 561 10.25 -1.38 25.27
N THR A 562 10.21 -2.72 25.24
CA THR A 562 8.98 -3.48 25.43
C THR A 562 8.48 -3.31 26.85
N LYS A 563 7.19 -2.99 27.01
CA LYS A 563 6.54 -2.80 28.31
C LYS A 563 5.39 -3.79 28.48
N GLU A 564 5.30 -4.41 29.64
CA GLU A 564 4.19 -5.29 30.04
C GLU A 564 3.38 -4.63 31.16
N TYR A 565 2.07 -4.79 31.09
CA TYR A 565 1.11 -4.07 31.92
C TYR A 565 0.06 -5.02 32.50
N ILE A 566 -0.45 -4.69 33.69
CA ILE A 566 -1.58 -5.37 34.31
C ILE A 566 -2.57 -4.37 34.91
N LEU A 567 -3.87 -4.64 34.73
CA LEU A 567 -4.96 -3.94 35.40
C LEU A 567 -5.68 -4.95 36.30
N ASN A 568 -5.68 -4.68 37.61
CA ASN A 568 -6.31 -5.54 38.61
C ASN A 568 -7.74 -5.10 38.98
N ASP A 569 -8.04 -3.80 38.90
CA ASP A 569 -9.40 -3.29 39.15
C ASP A 569 -10.15 -3.08 37.84
N LEU A 570 -11.11 -3.97 37.57
CA LEU A 570 -11.95 -3.88 36.38
C LEU A 570 -13.15 -2.94 36.56
N ASN A 571 -13.39 -2.43 37.77
CA ASN A 571 -14.57 -1.60 38.06
C ASN A 571 -14.41 -0.14 37.67
N ASN A 572 -13.21 0.27 37.25
CA ASN A 572 -13.01 1.60 36.71
C ASN A 572 -13.80 1.75 35.40
N VAL A 573 -14.78 2.64 35.41
CA VAL A 573 -15.57 3.03 34.23
C VAL A 573 -15.18 4.46 33.89
N VAL A 574 -14.70 4.66 32.67
CA VAL A 574 -14.29 5.98 32.21
C VAL A 574 -15.49 6.70 31.58
N ASP A 575 -15.71 7.95 31.96
CA ASP A 575 -16.77 8.78 31.37
C ASP A 575 -16.56 8.94 29.86
N CYS A 576 -17.58 8.60 29.07
CA CYS A 576 -17.53 8.67 27.61
C CYS A 576 -18.54 9.68 27.07
N TYR A 577 -18.09 10.54 26.16
CA TYR A 577 -18.92 11.57 25.51
C TYR A 577 -19.63 11.08 24.25
N ILE A 578 -19.44 9.81 23.88
CA ILE A 578 -20.02 9.20 22.69
C ILE A 578 -21.33 8.52 23.09
N GLU A 579 -22.43 8.87 22.44
CA GLU A 579 -23.70 8.18 22.63
C GLU A 579 -23.64 6.81 21.95
N GLU A 580 -23.93 5.75 22.70
CA GLU A 580 -23.93 4.38 22.17
C GLU A 580 -25.22 4.11 21.38
N GLU A 581 -25.08 3.62 20.14
CA GLU A 581 -26.17 3.38 19.18
C GLU A 581 -26.68 1.93 19.17
#